data_AF-A0A930ZJM3-F1
#
_entry.id   AF-A0A930ZJM3-F1
#
_cell.length_a   1.000
_cell.length_b   1.000
_cell.length_c   1.000
_cell.angle_alpha   90.00
_cell.angle_beta   90.00
_cell.angle_gamma   90.00
#
_symmetry.space_group_name_H-M   'P 1'
#
loop_
_entity.id
_entity.type
_entity.pdbx_description
1 polymer ?
#
loop_
_entity_poly.entity_id
_entity_poly.type
_entity_poly.pdbx_seq_one_letter_code
_entity_poly.pdbx_strand_id
1 'polypeptide(L)'
;MPMTKPSDLRKLSAADLQKRVQDSKKELMELRFQASIGQLDKNHRVSEAKRAVARMLTVLGEKAKGIEVASEKPTRKSAPKPAALAAKKPSSRAKKADS
;
A
#
# COMPACT_ATOMS: atom_id res chain seq x y z
N MET A 1 -7.82 8.98 4.73
CA MET A 1 -6.68 8.20 4.19
C MET A 1 -6.54 8.50 2.70
N PRO A 2 -5.32 8.70 2.15
CA PRO A 2 -5.19 8.95 0.72
C PRO A 2 -5.69 7.71 -0.02
N MET A 3 -6.57 7.97 -0.98
CA MET A 3 -7.28 7.05 -1.86
C MET A 3 -6.53 5.73 -2.10
N THR A 4 -6.82 4.70 -1.29
CA THR A 4 -6.35 3.33 -1.56
C THR A 4 -7.07 2.85 -2.80
N LYS A 5 -6.34 2.81 -3.90
CA LYS A 5 -6.86 2.35 -5.19
C LYS A 5 -7.18 0.86 -5.06
N PRO A 6 -8.31 0.39 -5.60
CA PRO A 6 -8.69 -1.02 -5.52
C PRO A 6 -7.61 -1.95 -6.10
N SER A 7 -6.86 -1.48 -7.10
CA SER A 7 -5.72 -2.18 -7.69
C SER A 7 -4.63 -2.50 -6.69
N ASP A 8 -4.37 -1.63 -5.71
CA ASP A 8 -3.34 -1.86 -4.70
C ASP A 8 -3.83 -2.83 -3.63
N LEU A 9 -5.12 -2.74 -3.27
CA LEU A 9 -5.76 -3.65 -2.31
C LEU A 9 -5.77 -5.11 -2.81
N ARG A 10 -5.94 -5.33 -4.11
CA ARG A 10 -5.92 -6.68 -4.71
C ARG A 10 -4.57 -7.37 -4.62
N LYS A 11 -3.46 -6.61 -4.63
CA LYS A 11 -2.08 -7.12 -4.51
C LYS A 11 -1.74 -7.63 -3.11
N LEU A 12 -2.46 -7.21 -2.07
CA LEU A 12 -2.21 -7.65 -0.69
C LEU A 12 -2.74 -9.07 -0.44
N SER A 13 -2.11 -9.79 0.49
CA SER A 13 -2.61 -11.07 0.96
C SER A 13 -3.95 -10.90 1.69
N ALA A 14 -4.75 -11.96 1.76
CA ALA A 14 -6.02 -11.94 2.50
C ALA A 14 -5.82 -11.61 3.99
N ALA A 15 -4.75 -12.13 4.60
CA ALA A 15 -4.41 -11.85 6.00
C ALA A 15 -4.04 -10.38 6.22
N ASP A 16 -3.27 -9.78 5.30
CA ASP A 16 -2.89 -8.37 5.41
C ASP A 16 -4.09 -7.43 5.19
N LEU A 17 -4.99 -7.79 4.28
CA LEU A 17 -6.27 -7.10 4.08
C LEU A 17 -7.13 -7.12 5.33
N GLN A 18 -7.25 -8.29 5.99
CA GLN A 18 -8.01 -8.40 7.24
C GLN A 18 -7.43 -7.53 8.36
N LYS A 19 -6.11 -7.51 8.52
CA LYS A 19 -5.43 -6.62 9.47
C LYS A 19 -5.74 -5.14 9.18
N ARG A 20 -5.58 -4.73 7.92
CA ARG A 20 -5.88 -3.36 7.47
C ARG A 20 -7.33 -2.95 7.73
N VAL A 21 -8.27 -3.88 7.54
CA VAL A 21 -9.69 -3.67 7.85
C VAL A 21 -9.90 -3.44 9.34
N GLN A 22 -9.25 -4.21 10.21
CA GLN A 22 -9.37 -4.01 11.65
C GLN A 22 -8.81 -2.66 12.08
N ASP A 23 -7.64 -2.28 11.58
CA ASP A 23 -7.02 -0.99 11.91
C ASP A 23 -7.88 0.19 11.42
N SER A 24 -8.40 0.09 10.19
CA SER A 24 -9.27 1.13 9.62
C SER A 24 -10.64 1.21 10.32
N LYS A 25 -11.14 0.10 10.88
CA LYS A 25 -12.34 0.11 11.72
C LYS A 25 -12.10 0.81 13.05
N LYS A 26 -10.93 0.63 13.66
CA LYS A 26 -10.56 1.36 14.89
C LYS A 26 -10.48 2.86 14.62
N GLU A 27 -9.80 3.27 13.54
CA GLU A 27 -9.77 4.67 13.11
C GLU A 27 -11.18 5.22 12.85
N LEU A 28 -12.06 4.44 12.21
CA LEU A 28 -13.44 4.85 11.99
C LEU A 28 -14.23 5.02 13.31
N MET A 29 -13.99 4.16 14.32
CA MET A 29 -14.64 4.30 15.63
C MET A 29 -14.17 5.57 16.34
N GLU A 30 -12.86 5.84 16.30
CA GLU A 30 -12.27 7.07 16.85
C GLU A 30 -12.87 8.32 16.17
N LEU A 31 -12.92 8.33 14.83
CA LEU A 31 -13.52 9.44 14.08
C LEU A 31 -15.02 9.62 14.39
N ARG A 32 -15.75 8.53 14.65
CA ARG A 32 -17.17 8.60 15.05
C ARG A 32 -17.32 9.11 16.48
N PHE A 33 -16.40 8.75 17.37
CA PHE A 33 -16.36 9.29 18.72
C PHE A 33 -16.09 10.80 18.68
N GLN A 34 -15.05 11.23 17.96
CA GLN A 34 -14.73 12.64 17.73
C GLN A 34 -15.88 13.43 17.08
N ALA A 35 -16.59 12.82 16.12
CA ALA A 35 -17.78 13.42 15.53
C ALA A 35 -18.93 13.56 16.53
N SER A 36 -19.10 12.58 17.43
CA SER A 36 -20.17 12.59 18.44
C SER A 36 -19.98 13.65 19.52
N ILE A 37 -18.73 13.97 19.87
CA ILE A 37 -18.37 15.04 20.82
C ILE A 37 -18.23 16.41 20.15
N GLY A 38 -18.46 16.49 18.83
CA GLY A 38 -18.41 17.75 18.07
C GLY A 38 -17.02 18.33 17.85
N GLN A 39 -15.95 17.57 18.10
CA GLN A 39 -14.55 18.02 17.96
C GLN A 39 -13.91 17.61 16.62
N LEU A 40 -14.70 17.18 15.65
CA LEU A 40 -14.19 16.72 14.37
C LEU A 40 -14.15 17.87 13.35
N ASP A 41 -12.96 18.38 13.05
CA ASP A 41 -12.79 19.44 12.03
C ASP A 41 -13.04 18.96 10.59
N LYS A 42 -12.87 17.66 10.34
CA LYS A 42 -12.84 17.08 8.98
C LYS A 42 -13.88 15.98 8.82
N ASN A 43 -15.16 16.36 8.76
CA ASN A 43 -16.30 15.43 8.63
C ASN A 43 -16.20 14.49 7.42
N HIS A 44 -15.56 14.92 6.33
CA HIS A 44 -15.31 14.08 5.15
C HIS A 44 -14.48 12.83 5.48
N ARG A 45 -13.60 12.86 6.48
CA ARG A 45 -12.76 11.73 6.88
C ARG A 45 -13.57 10.51 7.33
N VAL A 46 -14.71 10.73 7.98
CA VAL A 46 -15.62 9.64 8.38
C VAL A 46 -16.13 8.92 7.12
N SER A 47 -16.55 9.68 6.11
CA SER A 47 -17.06 9.13 4.85
C SER A 47 -15.98 8.42 4.04
N GLU A 48 -14.76 8.96 4.02
CA GLU A 48 -13.60 8.34 3.38
C GLU A 48 -13.20 7.02 4.05
N ALA A 49 -13.10 7.02 5.39
CA ALA A 49 -12.77 5.82 6.16
C ALA A 49 -13.82 4.72 5.97
N LYS A 50 -15.11 5.07 5.96
CA LYS A 50 -16.20 4.14 5.62
C LYS A 50 -16.02 3.53 4.23
N ARG A 51 -15.75 4.35 3.21
CA ARG A 51 -15.51 3.86 1.83
C ARG A 51 -14.28 2.97 1.74
N ALA A 52 -13.19 3.31 2.45
CA ALA A 52 -11.98 2.49 2.48
C ALA A 52 -12.25 1.09 3.05
N VAL A 53 -12.95 1.02 4.19
CA VAL A 53 -13.36 -0.25 4.81
C VAL A 53 -14.25 -1.05 3.85
N ALA A 54 -15.23 -0.42 3.22
CA ALA A 54 -16.11 -1.08 2.26
C ALA A 54 -15.32 -1.69 1.09
N ARG A 55 -14.39 -0.94 0.48
CA ARG A 55 -13.55 -1.43 -0.63
C ARG A 55 -12.71 -2.64 -0.24
N MET A 56 -12.08 -2.61 0.94
CA MET A 56 -11.28 -3.73 1.42
C MET A 56 -12.13 -4.98 1.68
N LEU A 57 -13.33 -4.80 2.24
CA LEU A 57 -14.28 -5.90 2.44
C LEU A 57 -14.76 -6.48 1.11
N THR A 58 -15.00 -5.64 0.09
CA THR A 58 -15.36 -6.10 -1.26
C THR A 58 -14.24 -6.96 -1.85
N VAL A 59 -12.98 -6.51 -1.80
CA VAL A 59 -11.84 -7.28 -2.30
C VAL A 59 -11.66 -8.60 -1.54
N LEU A 60 -11.87 -8.61 -0.22
CA LEU A 60 -11.88 -9.86 0.55
C LEU A 60 -12.98 -10.81 0.08
N GLY A 61 -14.16 -10.29 -0.22
CA GLY A 61 -15.27 -11.07 -0.78
C GLY A 61 -14.99 -11.59 -2.20
N GLU A 62 -14.35 -10.79 -3.06
CA GLU A 62 -13.90 -11.21 -4.40
C GLU A 62 -12.94 -12.41 -4.30
N LYS A 63 -11.95 -12.32 -3.40
CA LYS A 63 -10.98 -13.39 -3.14
C LYS A 63 -11.63 -14.65 -2.57
N ALA A 64 -12.56 -14.51 -1.63
CA ALA A 64 -13.29 -15.65 -1.05
C ALA A 64 -14.15 -16.38 -2.09
N LYS A 65 -14.66 -15.67 -3.11
CA LYS A 65 -15.46 -16.24 -4.21
C LYS A 65 -14.60 -16.86 -5.32
N GLY A 66 -13.28 -16.90 -5.17
CA GLY A 66 -12.37 -17.38 -6.22
C GLY A 66 -12.32 -16.49 -7.45
N ILE A 67 -12.83 -15.25 -7.36
CA ILE A 67 -12.70 -14.23 -8.40
C ILE A 67 -11.30 -13.61 -8.24
N GLU A 68 -10.28 -14.44 -8.44
CA GLU A 68 -8.90 -13.99 -8.61
C GLU A 68 -8.82 -13.43 -10.03
N VAL A 69 -9.07 -12.14 -10.20
CA VAL A 69 -8.79 -11.47 -11.49
C VAL A 69 -7.27 -11.49 -11.65
N ALA A 70 -6.80 -12.49 -12.39
CA ALA A 70 -5.40 -12.83 -12.57
C ALA A 70 -4.57 -11.60 -12.96
N SER A 71 -3.71 -11.18 -12.04
CA SER A 71 -2.49 -10.46 -12.37
C SER A 71 -1.33 -11.44 -12.17
N GLU A 72 -0.94 -12.13 -13.24
CA GLU A 72 0.40 -12.69 -13.39
C GLU A 72 1.42 -11.54 -13.24
N LYS A 73 2.60 -11.66 -12.61
CA LYS A 73 3.50 -12.81 -12.46
C LYS A 73 4.19 -12.85 -11.08
N PRO A 74 4.64 -14.03 -10.66
CA PRO A 74 5.49 -14.26 -9.49
C PRO A 74 6.97 -14.06 -9.84
N THR A 75 7.73 -13.32 -9.02
CA THR A 75 9.16 -13.63 -8.78
C THR A 75 9.64 -13.16 -7.41
N ARG A 76 9.88 -14.19 -6.57
CA ARG A 76 11.05 -14.40 -5.71
C ARG A 76 11.15 -13.61 -4.39
N LYS A 77 10.82 -14.37 -3.34
CA LYS A 77 11.43 -14.41 -2.00
C LYS A 77 12.87 -13.87 -1.92
N SER A 78 13.19 -13.38 -0.72
CA SER A 78 14.49 -13.06 -0.12
C SER A 78 14.98 -11.61 -0.24
N ALA A 79 14.72 -10.84 0.82
CA ALA A 79 15.78 -9.99 1.38
C ALA A 79 16.80 -10.95 2.06
N PRO A 80 18.10 -10.63 2.12
CA PRO A 80 18.56 -9.59 3.04
C PRO A 80 19.62 -8.64 2.45
N LYS A 81 19.77 -7.48 3.09
CA LYS A 81 20.95 -6.61 2.97
C LYS A 81 22.23 -7.41 3.29
N PRO A 82 23.37 -7.00 2.74
CA PRO A 82 24.31 -6.34 3.65
C PRO A 82 24.95 -5.08 3.06
N ALA A 83 25.23 -4.14 3.95
CA ALA A 83 26.20 -3.09 3.74
C ALA A 83 27.61 -3.71 3.62
N ALA A 84 28.44 -3.21 2.69
CA ALA A 84 29.86 -2.93 2.91
C ALA A 84 30.57 -2.48 1.61
N LEU A 85 31.45 -1.49 1.80
CA LEU A 85 32.73 -1.26 1.12
C LEU A 85 32.77 -0.75 -0.34
N ALA A 86 33.00 0.57 -0.43
CA ALA A 86 34.20 1.17 -1.03
C ALA A 86 34.96 0.38 -2.11
N ALA A 87 35.17 1.00 -3.28
CA ALA A 87 36.47 1.53 -3.70
C ALA A 87 36.63 1.61 -5.25
N LYS A 88 37.32 2.68 -5.68
CA LYS A 88 38.09 2.86 -6.93
C LYS A 88 37.37 3.26 -8.23
N LYS A 89 37.40 4.58 -8.50
CA LYS A 89 37.85 5.16 -9.80
C LYS A 89 39.29 4.66 -10.09
N PRO A 90 39.72 4.44 -11.36
CA PRO A 90 40.15 5.56 -12.21
C PRO A 90 39.93 5.43 -13.74
N SER A 91 39.98 6.62 -14.37
CA SER A 91 40.33 6.99 -15.75
C SER A 91 40.31 5.97 -16.90
N SER A 92 39.62 6.31 -17.99
CA SER A 92 40.26 6.90 -19.21
C SER A 92 39.40 6.65 -20.45
N ARG A 93 38.88 7.71 -21.10
CA ARG A 93 38.52 7.64 -22.52
C ARG A 93 38.53 9.01 -23.19
N ALA A 94 39.34 9.07 -24.24
CA ALA A 94 39.21 9.87 -25.44
C ALA A 94 39.41 11.40 -25.36
N LYS A 95 40.57 11.85 -25.85
CA LYS A 95 40.66 12.70 -27.05
C LYS A 95 42.12 12.74 -27.56
N LYS A 96 42.40 11.94 -28.61
CA LYS A 96 43.36 12.25 -29.67
C LYS A 96 42.47 12.62 -30.88
N ALA A 97 42.53 13.85 -31.39
CA ALA A 97 43.38 14.27 -32.49
C ALA A 97 43.05 13.51 -33.79
N ASP A 98 42.30 14.15 -34.70
CA ASP A 98 42.58 14.13 -36.14
C ASP A 98 41.81 15.26 -36.85
N SER A 99 42.52 15.98 -37.72
CA SER A 99 42.17 17.12 -38.60
C SER A 99 41.75 18.45 -37.99
#